data_AF-A0A841PBT0-F1
#
_entry.id   AF-A0A841PBT0-F1
#
_cell.length_a   1.000
_cell.length_b   1.000
_cell.length_c   1.000
_cell.angle_alpha   90.00
_cell.angle_beta   90.00
_cell.angle_gamma   90.00
#
_symmetry.space_group_name_H-M   'P 1'
#
loop_
_entity.id
_entity.type
_entity.pdbx_description
1 polymer ?
#
loop_
_entity_poly.entity_id
_entity_poly.type
_entity_poly.pdbx_seq_one_letter_code
_entity_poly.pdbx_strand_id
1 'polypeptide(L)'
;MAGQNRTREELVQLFKGQTKALEASSTNFDTGEEWEAERLSTTIFNLVFDGGPLVSLLTRLGVKETLKFVSSGRMPTGLPPPSVAMPSLLIMRRDNAGSRFIPKLGNGPPLYRHVPFDDWWKNELIYQEKASGQLNRMRLVLALRHQDGGSHIGNLTDGVYVHLKKGAGWQLKHADGRIEPVTNLIASSVRQVAWELMETLKQLSGDLQ
;
A
#
# COMPACT_ATOMS: atom_id res chain seq x y z
N MET A 1 25.93 -7.91 -23.30
CA MET A 1 26.50 -8.59 -22.11
C MET A 1 25.35 -9.28 -21.38
N ALA A 2 25.36 -10.60 -21.27
CA ALA A 2 24.36 -11.31 -20.48
C ALA A 2 24.64 -11.04 -19.00
N GLY A 3 23.69 -10.45 -18.28
CA GLY A 3 23.83 -10.19 -16.84
C GLY A 3 23.98 -11.50 -16.08
N GLN A 4 24.90 -11.54 -15.11
CA GLN A 4 25.08 -12.70 -14.24
C GLN A 4 23.84 -12.87 -13.34
N ASN A 5 23.33 -14.11 -13.24
CA ASN A 5 22.26 -14.43 -12.29
C ASN A 5 22.81 -14.40 -10.86
N ARG A 6 22.08 -13.72 -9.96
CA ARG A 6 22.42 -13.66 -8.53
C ARG A 6 22.28 -15.02 -7.87
N THR A 7 23.15 -15.31 -6.91
CA THR A 7 23.01 -16.53 -6.10
C THR A 7 21.84 -16.40 -5.11
N ARG A 8 21.45 -17.53 -4.51
CA ARG A 8 20.40 -17.51 -3.49
C ARG A 8 20.80 -16.63 -2.30
N GLU A 9 22.05 -16.73 -1.85
CA GLU A 9 22.59 -15.98 -0.72
C GLU A 9 22.53 -14.46 -0.98
N GLU A 10 22.87 -14.03 -2.19
CA GLU A 10 22.75 -12.61 -2.59
C GLU A 10 21.28 -12.14 -2.59
N LEU A 11 20.36 -12.97 -3.07
CA LEU A 11 18.92 -12.66 -3.03
C LEU A 11 18.39 -12.56 -1.60
N VAL A 12 18.84 -13.44 -0.70
CA VAL A 12 18.51 -13.39 0.73
C VAL A 12 19.04 -12.10 1.36
N GLN A 13 20.27 -11.68 1.06
CA GLN A 13 20.81 -10.41 1.56
C GLN A 13 20.00 -9.20 1.07
N LEU A 14 19.63 -9.19 -0.21
CA LEU A 14 18.78 -8.13 -0.77
C LEU A 14 17.40 -8.11 -0.11
N PHE A 15 16.81 -9.29 0.13
CA PHE A 15 15.54 -9.41 0.83
C PHE A 15 15.63 -8.84 2.25
N LYS A 16 16.65 -9.23 3.04
CA LYS A 16 16.87 -8.67 4.38
C LYS A 16 17.05 -7.15 4.34
N GLY A 17 17.74 -6.63 3.32
CA GLY A 17 17.87 -5.19 3.10
C GLY A 17 16.52 -4.51 2.84
N GLN A 18 15.67 -5.08 1.97
CA GLN A 18 14.33 -4.52 1.70
C GLN A 18 13.42 -4.61 2.93
N THR A 19 13.46 -5.70 3.70
CA THR A 19 12.66 -5.82 4.94
C THR A 19 13.06 -4.77 5.97
N LYS A 20 14.37 -4.55 6.18
CA LYS A 20 14.87 -3.46 7.03
C LYS A 20 14.44 -2.08 6.55
N ALA A 21 14.46 -1.83 5.24
CA ALA A 21 13.98 -0.57 4.67
C ALA A 21 12.47 -0.39 4.89
N LEU A 22 11.69 -1.47 4.74
CA LEU A 22 10.24 -1.48 4.96
C LEU A 22 9.90 -1.15 6.42
N GLU A 23 10.62 -1.75 7.37
CA GLU A 23 10.51 -1.48 8.81
C GLU A 23 10.87 -0.03 9.15
N ALA A 24 12.05 0.43 8.73
CA ALA A 24 12.54 1.78 9.04
C ALA A 24 11.59 2.88 8.51
N SER A 25 11.17 2.77 7.24
CA SER A 25 10.20 3.71 6.66
C SER A 25 8.84 3.64 7.34
N SER A 26 8.41 2.45 7.77
CA SER A 26 7.16 2.28 8.53
C SER A 26 7.24 2.97 9.89
N THR A 27 8.35 2.81 10.62
CA THR A 27 8.58 3.48 11.91
C THR A 27 8.58 5.00 11.75
N ASN A 28 9.32 5.53 10.78
CA ASN A 28 9.37 6.98 10.52
C ASN A 28 7.97 7.53 10.17
N PHE A 29 7.22 6.82 9.32
CA PHE A 29 5.83 7.19 9.00
C PHE A 29 4.98 7.25 10.26
N ASP A 30 5.07 6.22 11.13
CA ASP A 30 4.26 6.13 12.35
C ASP A 30 4.63 7.22 13.37
N THR A 31 5.84 7.81 13.27
CA THR A 31 6.25 9.00 14.04
C THR A 31 5.86 10.34 13.42
N GLY A 32 5.19 10.35 12.26
CA GLY A 32 4.63 11.54 11.62
C GLY A 32 5.22 11.90 10.26
N GLU A 33 6.24 11.19 9.79
CA GLU A 33 6.90 11.45 8.51
C GLU A 33 6.12 10.81 7.34
N GLU A 34 4.95 11.37 7.01
CA GLU A 34 4.04 10.78 6.01
C GLU A 34 4.68 10.60 4.61
N TRP A 35 5.70 11.41 4.28
CA TRP A 35 6.45 11.31 3.02
C TRP A 35 7.16 9.96 2.84
N GLU A 36 7.41 9.21 3.92
CA GLU A 36 7.99 7.87 3.85
C GLU A 36 7.12 6.88 3.06
N ALA A 37 5.84 7.20 2.81
CA ALA A 37 5.00 6.46 1.86
C ALA A 37 5.64 6.30 0.47
N GLU A 38 6.43 7.27 0.01
CA GLU A 38 7.17 7.21 -1.25
C GLU A 38 8.22 6.09 -1.23
N ARG A 39 9.01 6.02 -0.15
CA ARG A 39 10.01 4.96 0.06
C ARG A 39 9.35 3.61 0.27
N LEU A 40 8.24 3.54 1.03
CA LEU A 40 7.45 2.33 1.21
C LEU A 40 6.95 1.79 -0.13
N SER A 41 6.43 2.64 -1.02
CA SER A 41 5.93 2.22 -2.34
C SER A 41 7.02 1.55 -3.19
N THR A 42 8.24 2.09 -3.14
CA THR A 42 9.40 1.54 -3.85
C THR A 42 9.82 0.20 -3.27
N THR A 43 9.86 0.08 -1.95
CA THR A 43 10.22 -1.18 -1.26
C THR A 43 9.19 -2.28 -1.51
N ILE A 44 7.89 -1.96 -1.41
CA ILE A 44 6.80 -2.89 -1.74
C ILE A 44 6.95 -3.38 -3.18
N PHE A 45 7.13 -2.47 -4.14
CA PHE A 45 7.33 -2.81 -5.53
C PHE A 45 8.48 -3.81 -5.74
N ASN A 46 9.65 -3.55 -5.16
CA ASN A 46 10.81 -4.43 -5.29
C ASN A 46 10.54 -5.84 -4.74
N LEU A 47 9.74 -5.92 -3.67
CA LEU A 47 9.40 -7.18 -3.03
C LEU A 47 8.38 -7.99 -3.84
N VAL A 48 7.37 -7.35 -4.45
CA VAL A 48 6.19 -8.08 -4.96
C VAL A 48 5.85 -7.88 -6.45
N PHE A 49 6.35 -6.83 -7.10
CA PHE A 49 5.94 -6.53 -8.47
C PHE A 49 6.72 -7.31 -9.52
N ASP A 50 5.99 -8.04 -10.36
CA ASP A 50 6.50 -8.60 -11.61
C ASP A 50 5.82 -7.92 -12.79
N GLY A 51 6.59 -7.57 -13.83
CA GLY A 51 6.05 -6.94 -15.03
C GLY A 51 7.11 -6.58 -16.06
N GLY A 52 6.85 -6.91 -17.33
CA GLY A 52 7.85 -6.76 -18.39
C GLY A 52 9.14 -7.50 -18.03
N PRO A 53 10.32 -6.84 -18.03
CA PRO A 53 11.59 -7.46 -17.63
C PRO A 53 11.81 -7.50 -16.10
N LEU A 54 10.92 -6.91 -15.31
CA LEU A 54 11.08 -6.77 -13.86
C LEU A 54 10.54 -8.02 -13.15
N VAL A 55 11.37 -8.61 -12.30
CA VAL A 55 11.03 -9.78 -11.47
C VAL A 55 11.36 -9.45 -10.03
N SER A 56 10.35 -9.54 -9.17
CA SER A 56 10.39 -9.21 -7.76
C SER A 56 11.29 -10.14 -6.94
N LEU A 57 11.72 -9.68 -5.76
CA LEU A 57 12.54 -10.50 -4.88
C LEU A 57 11.82 -11.75 -4.39
N LEU A 58 10.53 -11.66 -4.04
CA LEU A 58 9.78 -12.83 -3.58
C LEU A 58 9.59 -13.88 -4.69
N THR A 59 9.44 -13.44 -5.94
CA THR A 59 9.40 -14.34 -7.11
C THR A 59 10.76 -15.00 -7.32
N ARG A 60 11.87 -14.23 -7.27
CA ARG A 60 13.23 -14.76 -7.42
C ARG A 60 13.62 -15.74 -6.31
N LEU A 61 13.09 -15.55 -5.10
CA LEU A 61 13.27 -16.46 -3.98
C LEU A 61 12.35 -17.70 -4.03
N GLY A 62 11.37 -17.72 -4.94
CA GLY A 62 10.43 -18.84 -5.11
C GLY A 62 9.35 -18.95 -4.02
N VAL A 63 9.11 -17.88 -3.26
CA VAL A 63 8.22 -17.90 -2.07
C VAL A 63 6.94 -17.11 -2.25
N LYS A 64 6.84 -16.27 -3.28
CA LYS A 64 5.69 -15.35 -3.45
C LYS A 64 4.34 -16.08 -3.50
N GLU A 65 4.24 -17.15 -4.30
CA GLU A 65 2.99 -17.90 -4.45
C GLU A 65 2.72 -18.89 -3.30
N THR A 66 3.72 -19.16 -2.46
CA THR A 66 3.56 -20.05 -1.29
C THR A 66 2.98 -19.31 -0.08
N LEU A 67 3.11 -17.98 -0.05
CA LEU A 67 2.60 -17.14 1.03
C LEU A 67 1.08 -16.93 0.91
N LYS A 68 0.42 -16.76 2.07
CA LYS A 68 -0.95 -16.25 2.12
C LYS A 68 -0.92 -14.82 2.63
N PHE A 69 -1.22 -13.87 1.77
CA PHE A 69 -1.10 -12.45 2.06
C PHE A 69 -2.20 -11.97 3.00
N VAL A 70 -1.80 -11.19 4.00
CA VAL A 70 -2.71 -10.53 4.94
C VAL A 70 -3.47 -9.43 4.21
N SER A 71 -4.80 -9.52 4.19
CA SER A 71 -5.70 -8.50 3.63
C SER A 71 -6.56 -7.93 4.76
N SER A 72 -6.34 -6.67 5.12
CA SER A 72 -7.02 -5.95 6.22
C SER A 72 -8.19 -5.08 5.77
N GLY A 73 -8.50 -5.10 4.46
CA GLY A 73 -9.65 -4.40 3.90
C GLY A 73 -9.87 -4.71 2.43
N ARG A 74 -11.14 -4.82 2.05
CA ARG A 74 -11.62 -4.82 0.66
C ARG A 74 -12.96 -4.12 0.56
N MET A 75 -13.31 -3.63 -0.62
CA MET A 75 -14.67 -3.20 -0.94
C MET A 75 -15.57 -4.43 -1.12
N PRO A 76 -16.86 -4.35 -0.73
CA PRO A 76 -17.83 -5.39 -1.04
C PRO A 76 -17.93 -5.63 -2.56
N THR A 77 -18.01 -6.89 -2.96
CA THR A 77 -18.24 -7.28 -4.36
C THR A 77 -19.74 -7.51 -4.60
N GLY A 78 -20.21 -7.27 -5.83
CA GLY A 78 -21.60 -7.52 -6.23
C GLY A 78 -22.62 -6.48 -5.77
N LEU A 79 -22.18 -5.39 -5.13
CA LEU A 79 -23.02 -4.23 -4.82
C LEU A 79 -22.69 -3.06 -5.76
N PRO A 80 -23.66 -2.19 -6.08
CA PRO A 80 -23.38 -0.96 -6.81
C PRO A 80 -22.36 -0.08 -6.05
N PRO A 81 -21.42 0.58 -6.74
CA PRO A 81 -20.51 1.55 -6.13
C PRO A 81 -21.26 2.67 -5.38
N PRO A 82 -20.81 3.08 -4.19
CA PRO A 82 -21.40 4.20 -3.47
C PRO A 82 -21.10 5.54 -4.17
N SER A 83 -21.88 6.58 -3.82
CA SER A 83 -21.65 7.95 -4.31
C SER A 83 -20.43 8.62 -3.66
N VAL A 84 -20.15 8.31 -2.39
CA VAL A 84 -18.95 8.74 -1.65
C VAL A 84 -18.36 7.49 -1.02
N ALA A 85 -17.10 7.19 -1.35
CA ALA A 85 -16.45 5.99 -0.88
C ALA A 85 -15.55 6.23 0.34
N MET A 86 -15.61 5.33 1.30
CA MET A 86 -14.62 5.24 2.39
C MET A 86 -13.53 4.25 1.98
N PRO A 87 -12.24 4.65 1.93
CA PRO A 87 -11.16 3.72 1.59
C PRO A 87 -11.10 2.55 2.57
N SER A 88 -11.15 1.31 2.07
CA SER A 88 -11.32 0.13 2.92
C SER A 88 -10.10 -0.18 3.81
N LEU A 89 -8.95 0.42 3.51
CA LEU A 89 -7.70 0.25 4.26
C LEU A 89 -7.54 1.22 5.43
N LEU A 90 -8.40 2.23 5.52
CA LEU A 90 -8.23 3.33 6.47
C LEU A 90 -9.34 3.32 7.52
N ILE A 91 -9.08 4.01 8.62
CA ILE A 91 -10.10 4.40 9.60
C ILE A 91 -10.04 5.92 9.79
N MET A 92 -11.19 6.51 10.10
CA MET A 92 -11.26 7.92 10.46
C MET A 92 -11.01 8.04 11.97
N ARG A 93 -9.92 8.71 12.34
CA ARG A 93 -9.63 9.10 13.72
C ARG A 93 -10.04 10.55 13.93
N ARG A 94 -10.77 10.83 15.01
CA ARG A 94 -11.09 12.18 15.46
C ARG A 94 -10.38 12.43 16.80
N ASP A 95 -9.64 13.53 16.87
CA ASP A 95 -9.03 14.03 18.10
C ASP A 95 -9.14 15.56 18.17
N ASN A 96 -8.49 16.17 19.16
CA ASN A 96 -8.54 17.62 19.37
C ASN A 96 -7.94 18.43 18.20
N ALA A 97 -7.12 17.81 17.35
CA ALA A 97 -6.56 18.44 16.16
C ALA A 97 -7.47 18.30 14.92
N GLY A 98 -8.58 17.58 15.03
CA GLY A 98 -9.57 17.41 13.97
C GLY A 98 -9.83 15.95 13.62
N SER A 99 -10.43 15.73 12.45
CA SER A 99 -10.60 14.39 11.89
C SER A 99 -9.47 14.11 10.90
N ARG A 100 -8.94 12.89 10.83
CA ARG A 100 -7.98 12.46 9.80
C ARG A 100 -8.15 10.98 9.51
N PHE A 101 -7.78 10.57 8.30
CA PHE A 101 -7.68 9.15 7.99
C PHE A 101 -6.33 8.62 8.45
N ILE A 102 -6.30 7.41 8.99
CA ILE A 102 -5.07 6.75 9.42
C ILE A 102 -5.08 5.29 8.98
N PRO A 103 -3.91 4.66 8.79
CA PRO A 103 -3.84 3.21 8.58
C PRO A 103 -4.41 2.48 9.81
N LYS A 104 -4.99 1.30 9.59
CA LYS A 104 -5.51 0.43 10.66
C LYS A 104 -4.40 -0.17 11.50
N LEU A 105 -3.30 -0.61 10.88
CA LEU A 105 -2.13 -1.24 11.53
C LEU A 105 -2.50 -2.39 12.49
N GLY A 106 -3.53 -3.17 12.15
CA GLY A 106 -4.02 -4.25 13.01
C GLY A 106 -4.85 -3.79 14.23
N ASN A 107 -5.07 -2.48 14.39
CA ASN A 107 -5.93 -1.95 15.44
C ASN A 107 -7.41 -2.14 15.05
N GLY A 108 -8.10 -3.02 15.78
CA GLY A 108 -9.51 -3.36 15.58
C GLY A 108 -9.76 -4.86 15.78
N PRO A 109 -11.03 -5.33 15.76
CA PRO A 109 -11.32 -6.76 15.80
C PRO A 109 -10.56 -7.49 14.68
N PRO A 110 -10.04 -8.72 14.90
CA PRO A 110 -9.25 -9.45 13.91
C PRO A 110 -10.11 -9.83 12.71
N LEU A 111 -10.20 -8.91 11.75
CA LEU A 111 -10.97 -9.06 10.51
C LEU A 111 -10.06 -8.98 9.28
N TYR A 112 -8.79 -9.37 9.43
CA TYR A 112 -7.92 -9.57 8.28
C TYR A 112 -7.95 -11.03 7.83
N ARG A 113 -7.98 -11.21 6.50
CA ARG A 113 -7.99 -12.53 5.86
C ARG A 113 -6.60 -12.86 5.32
N HIS A 114 -6.34 -14.14 5.15
CA HIS A 114 -5.15 -14.64 4.45
C HIS A 114 -5.60 -15.09 3.05
N VAL A 115 -5.09 -14.42 2.01
CA VAL A 115 -5.55 -14.63 0.62
C VAL A 115 -4.37 -14.92 -0.32
N PRO A 116 -4.59 -15.54 -1.50
CA PRO A 116 -3.55 -15.66 -2.53
C PRO A 116 -2.98 -14.30 -2.95
N PHE A 117 -1.75 -14.28 -3.46
CA PHE A 117 -1.06 -13.04 -3.87
C PHE A 117 -1.88 -12.22 -4.88
N ASP A 118 -2.37 -12.85 -5.95
CA ASP A 118 -3.14 -12.15 -6.99
C ASP A 118 -4.43 -11.55 -6.44
N ASP A 119 -5.07 -12.19 -5.45
CA ASP A 119 -6.24 -11.62 -4.79
C ASP A 119 -5.87 -10.37 -4.00
N TRP A 120 -4.83 -10.45 -3.16
CA TRP A 120 -4.37 -9.31 -2.37
C TRP A 120 -3.93 -8.13 -3.26
N TRP A 121 -3.13 -8.41 -4.30
CA TRP A 121 -2.45 -7.41 -5.10
C TRP A 121 -3.31 -6.81 -6.22
N LYS A 122 -4.00 -7.66 -6.99
CA LYS A 122 -4.68 -7.28 -8.25
C LYS A 122 -6.20 -7.32 -8.15
N ASN A 123 -6.78 -8.35 -7.52
CA ASN A 123 -8.22 -8.58 -7.63
C ASN A 123 -9.04 -7.80 -6.58
N GLU A 124 -8.54 -7.69 -5.35
CA GLU A 124 -9.25 -6.98 -4.30
C GLU A 124 -9.22 -5.47 -4.50
N LEU A 125 -10.40 -4.88 -4.60
CA LEU A 125 -10.59 -3.44 -4.62
C LEU A 125 -10.45 -2.89 -3.20
N ILE A 126 -9.66 -1.84 -3.05
CA ILE A 126 -9.47 -1.11 -1.78
C ILE A 126 -10.21 0.24 -1.75
N TYR A 127 -10.69 0.67 -2.92
CA TYR A 127 -11.51 1.85 -3.09
C TYR A 127 -12.40 1.65 -4.32
N GLN A 128 -13.66 2.06 -4.20
CA GLN A 128 -14.62 2.03 -5.30
C GLN A 128 -15.68 3.10 -5.07
N GLU A 129 -15.87 3.96 -6.06
CA GLU A 129 -16.86 5.03 -6.05
C GLU A 129 -17.48 5.18 -7.45
N LYS A 130 -18.76 5.55 -7.51
CA LYS A 130 -19.50 5.69 -8.77
C LYS A 130 -18.87 6.71 -9.72
N ALA A 131 -18.37 7.83 -9.20
CA ALA A 131 -17.88 8.94 -10.01
C ALA A 131 -16.42 8.75 -10.46
N SER A 132 -15.55 8.30 -9.55
CA SER A 132 -14.11 8.25 -9.81
C SER A 132 -13.62 6.87 -10.29
N GLY A 133 -14.34 5.79 -9.97
CA GLY A 133 -14.01 4.43 -10.40
C GLY A 133 -13.46 3.56 -9.27
N GLN A 134 -12.51 2.69 -9.59
CA GLN A 134 -12.04 1.61 -8.71
C GLN A 134 -10.52 1.59 -8.60
N LEU A 135 -9.99 1.23 -7.43
CA LEU A 135 -8.55 1.10 -7.20
C LEU A 135 -8.25 -0.16 -6.37
N ASN A 136 -7.19 -0.85 -6.74
CA ASN A 136 -6.60 -1.97 -6.00
C ASN A 136 -5.20 -1.57 -5.45
N ARG A 137 -4.59 -2.45 -4.66
CA ARG A 137 -3.26 -2.20 -4.05
C ARG A 137 -2.18 -2.00 -5.10
N MET A 138 -2.17 -2.81 -6.16
CA MET A 138 -1.19 -2.69 -7.25
C MET A 138 -1.22 -1.30 -7.88
N ARG A 139 -2.38 -0.82 -8.30
CA ARG A 139 -2.52 0.49 -8.95
C ARG A 139 -2.14 1.63 -8.01
N LEU A 140 -2.53 1.56 -6.74
CA LEU A 140 -2.12 2.54 -5.73
C LEU A 140 -0.59 2.64 -5.61
N VAL A 141 0.10 1.52 -5.42
CA VAL A 141 1.56 1.49 -5.25
C VAL A 141 2.27 1.91 -6.53
N LEU A 142 1.83 1.44 -7.69
CA LEU A 142 2.43 1.81 -8.97
C LEU A 142 2.26 3.30 -9.29
N ALA A 143 1.09 3.87 -8.99
CA ALA A 143 0.85 5.30 -9.21
C ALA A 143 1.78 6.16 -8.33
N LEU A 144 1.88 5.88 -7.03
CA LEU A 144 2.79 6.63 -6.15
C LEU A 144 4.26 6.47 -6.58
N ARG A 145 4.68 5.23 -6.88
CA ARG A 145 6.07 4.93 -7.26
C ARG A 145 6.49 5.59 -8.57
N HIS A 146 5.66 5.47 -9.61
CA HIS A 146 6.05 5.85 -10.97
C HIS A 146 5.60 7.24 -11.40
N GLN A 147 4.53 7.76 -10.81
CA GLN A 147 3.89 8.99 -11.30
C GLN A 147 4.13 10.17 -10.36
N ASP A 148 4.15 9.97 -9.04
CA ASP A 148 4.02 11.09 -8.12
C ASP A 148 5.32 11.48 -7.40
N GLY A 149 6.03 10.50 -6.82
CA GLY A 149 7.21 10.85 -6.01
C GLY A 149 8.08 9.68 -5.53
N GLY A 150 7.65 8.42 -5.66
CA GLY A 150 8.38 7.29 -5.09
C GLY A 150 9.79 7.08 -5.65
N SER A 151 9.89 6.59 -6.89
CA SER A 151 11.18 6.37 -7.56
C SER A 151 11.28 7.09 -8.91
N HIS A 152 10.15 7.47 -9.48
CA HIS A 152 10.04 8.28 -10.69
C HIS A 152 8.92 9.29 -10.51
N ILE A 153 9.08 10.45 -11.16
CA ILE A 153 8.06 11.47 -11.26
C ILE A 153 7.62 11.48 -12.72
N GLY A 154 6.40 11.00 -12.96
CA GLY A 154 5.81 10.84 -14.28
C GLY A 154 4.52 11.64 -14.42
N ASN A 155 3.78 11.40 -15.50
CA ASN A 155 2.45 11.97 -15.63
C ASN A 155 1.46 11.21 -14.73
N LEU A 156 0.59 11.95 -14.03
CA LEU A 156 -0.50 11.38 -13.24
C LEU A 156 -1.62 10.88 -14.17
N THR A 157 -1.55 9.61 -14.58
CA THR A 157 -2.49 9.01 -15.54
C THR A 157 -3.57 8.16 -14.87
N ASP A 158 -3.40 7.76 -13.61
CA ASP A 158 -4.43 7.01 -12.88
C ASP A 158 -5.47 7.99 -12.29
N GLY A 159 -6.65 8.09 -12.94
CA GLY A 159 -7.69 9.03 -12.54
C GLY A 159 -8.23 8.83 -11.11
N VAL A 160 -8.26 7.59 -10.62
CA VAL A 160 -8.72 7.30 -9.25
C VAL A 160 -7.65 7.74 -8.25
N TYR A 161 -6.38 7.50 -8.55
CA TYR A 161 -5.28 8.03 -7.74
C TYR A 161 -5.31 9.55 -7.64
N VAL A 162 -5.50 10.25 -8.78
CA VAL A 162 -5.63 11.72 -8.80
C VAL A 162 -6.83 12.18 -7.98
N HIS A 163 -7.94 11.44 -8.02
CA HIS A 163 -9.12 11.73 -7.20
C HIS A 163 -8.82 11.58 -5.70
N LEU A 164 -8.13 10.51 -5.28
CA LEU A 164 -7.67 10.32 -3.90
C LEU A 164 -6.70 11.42 -3.46
N LYS A 165 -5.80 11.85 -4.34
CA LYS A 165 -4.84 12.94 -4.06
C LYS A 165 -5.55 14.27 -3.77
N LYS A 166 -6.72 14.48 -4.36
CA LYS A 166 -7.60 15.64 -4.11
C LYS A 166 -8.56 15.44 -2.93
N GLY A 167 -8.40 14.36 -2.16
CA GLY A 167 -9.16 14.06 -0.96
C GLY A 167 -10.43 13.25 -1.14
N ALA A 168 -10.70 12.76 -2.36
CA ALA A 168 -11.83 11.87 -2.63
C ALA A 168 -13.20 12.38 -2.16
N GLY A 169 -13.42 13.69 -2.28
CA GLY A 169 -14.64 14.34 -1.78
C GLY A 169 -14.71 14.54 -0.26
N TRP A 170 -13.75 14.00 0.50
CA TRP A 170 -13.68 14.20 1.94
C TRP A 170 -13.06 15.55 2.28
N GLN A 171 -13.70 16.23 3.22
CA GLN A 171 -13.28 17.53 3.72
C GLN A 171 -13.12 17.49 5.24
N LEU A 172 -12.07 18.12 5.74
CA LEU A 172 -11.82 18.36 7.14
C LEU A 172 -12.31 19.74 7.50
N LYS A 173 -13.18 19.80 8.51
CA LYS A 173 -13.61 21.05 9.13
C LYS A 173 -12.78 21.29 10.40
N HIS A 174 -12.04 22.39 10.40
CA HIS A 174 -11.23 22.86 11.52
C HIS A 174 -12.08 23.59 12.56
N ALA A 175 -11.55 23.72 13.77
CA ALA A 175 -12.22 24.43 14.87
C ALA A 175 -12.45 25.92 14.57
N ASP A 176 -11.62 26.52 13.74
CA ASP A 176 -11.72 27.91 13.24
C ASP A 176 -12.74 28.08 12.10
N GLY A 177 -13.40 27.01 11.67
CA GLY A 177 -14.38 27.01 10.58
C GLY A 177 -13.78 26.79 9.18
N ARG A 178 -12.45 26.70 9.05
CA ARG A 178 -11.77 26.39 7.78
C ARG A 178 -12.13 24.99 7.32
N ILE A 179 -12.34 24.83 6.02
CA ILE A 179 -12.62 23.54 5.37
C ILE A 179 -11.51 23.26 4.37
N GLU A 180 -10.83 22.11 4.50
CA GLU A 180 -9.79 21.68 3.57
C GLU A 180 -10.00 20.24 3.11
N PRO A 181 -9.56 19.87 1.90
CA PRO A 181 -9.57 18.47 1.48
C PRO A 181 -8.70 17.60 2.39
N VAL A 182 -9.11 16.36 2.63
CA VAL A 182 -8.23 15.36 3.25
C VAL A 182 -7.06 15.07 2.31
N THR A 183 -5.81 15.18 2.76
CA THR A 183 -4.63 14.98 1.89
C THR A 183 -3.90 13.65 2.13
N ASN A 184 -4.14 12.97 3.26
CA ASN A 184 -3.31 11.86 3.70
C ASN A 184 -3.83 10.45 3.30
N LEU A 185 -4.80 10.38 2.40
CA LEU A 185 -5.44 9.13 1.97
C LEU A 185 -4.45 8.16 1.30
N ILE A 186 -3.60 8.67 0.41
CA ILE A 186 -2.63 7.86 -0.35
C ILE A 186 -1.55 7.34 0.59
N ALA A 187 -0.92 8.25 1.34
CA ALA A 187 0.19 7.94 2.23
C ALA A 187 -0.21 6.90 3.30
N SER A 188 -1.37 7.12 3.94
CA SER A 188 -1.94 6.18 4.90
C SER A 188 -2.30 4.82 4.28
N SER A 189 -2.80 4.81 3.03
CA SER A 189 -3.17 3.55 2.37
C SER A 189 -1.91 2.73 2.02
N VAL A 190 -0.86 3.37 1.53
CA VAL A 190 0.42 2.71 1.25
C VAL A 190 1.06 2.19 2.54
N ARG A 191 1.00 2.97 3.63
CA ARG A 191 1.44 2.49 4.95
C ARG A 191 0.66 1.24 5.40
N GLN A 192 -0.65 1.18 5.15
CA GLN A 192 -1.45 0.00 5.45
C GLN A 192 -1.05 -1.21 4.58
N VAL A 193 -0.76 -1.02 3.30
CA VAL A 193 -0.25 -2.08 2.40
C VAL A 193 1.13 -2.56 2.87
N ALA A 194 2.00 -1.66 3.34
CA ALA A 194 3.29 -2.04 3.94
C ALA A 194 3.10 -2.91 5.17
N TRP A 195 2.17 -2.56 6.06
CA TRP A 195 1.85 -3.37 7.24
C TRP A 195 1.35 -4.76 6.85
N GLU A 196 0.43 -4.87 5.90
CA GLU A 196 -0.06 -6.16 5.39
C GLU A 196 1.08 -7.04 4.84
N LEU A 197 2.01 -6.44 4.10
CA LEU A 197 3.18 -7.14 3.60
C LEU A 197 4.10 -7.59 4.74
N MET A 198 4.39 -6.73 5.72
CA MET A 198 5.20 -7.08 6.89
C MET A 198 4.59 -8.26 7.67
N GLU A 199 3.28 -8.24 7.93
CA GLU A 199 2.59 -9.35 8.59
C GLU A 199 2.63 -10.63 7.75
N THR A 200 2.55 -10.52 6.42
CA THR A 200 2.68 -11.66 5.51
C THR A 200 4.08 -12.27 5.59
N LEU A 201 5.13 -11.45 5.61
CA LEU A 201 6.53 -11.90 5.62
C LEU A 201 6.90 -12.65 6.90
N LYS A 202 6.18 -12.47 8.02
CA LYS A 202 6.39 -13.25 9.25
C LYS A 202 6.14 -14.75 9.08
N GLN A 203 5.46 -15.18 8.02
CA GLN A 203 5.25 -16.59 7.69
C GLN A 203 6.52 -17.26 7.14
N LEU A 204 7.50 -16.48 6.68
CA LEU A 204 8.77 -17.02 6.20
C LEU A 204 9.55 -17.60 7.39
N SER A 205 10.33 -18.64 7.12
CA SER A 205 11.13 -19.39 8.10
C SER A 205 12.56 -19.58 7.62
N GLY A 206 13.48 -19.93 8.51
CA GLY A 206 14.85 -20.33 8.15
C GLY A 206 15.75 -19.15 7.80
N ASP A 207 16.47 -19.23 6.68
CA ASP A 207 17.43 -18.22 6.22
C ASP A 207 16.79 -16.86 5.89
N LEU A 208 15.48 -16.85 5.67
CA LEU A 208 14.67 -15.66 5.40
C LEU A 208 14.12 -14.96 6.65
N GLN A 209 14.31 -15.51 7.86
CA GLN A 209 14.06 -14.77 9.11
C GLN A 209 15.25 -13.90 9.52
#